data_AF-A0A016QLR5-F1
#
_entry.id   AF-A0A016QLR5-F1
#
_cell.length_a   1.000
_cell.length_b   1.000
_cell.length_c   1.000
_cell.angle_alpha   90.00
_cell.angle_beta   90.00
_cell.angle_gamma   90.00
#
_symmetry.space_group_name_H-M   'P 1'
#
loop_
_entity.id
_entity.type
_entity.pdbx_description
1 polymer ?
#
loop_
_entity_poly.entity_id
_entity_poly.type
_entity_poly.pdbx_seq_one_letter_code
_entity_poly.pdbx_strand_id
1 'polypeptide(L)'
;MRKVSKAFRLAGLCLTGVLSVAGAQGTGTPAAPARAATTTPVSANTVRSVSSVAVEISGTVKGQIVACPRTLKVSPAAVCLYVQGAPTTLRPLVRGKLGARALGDWKTAGTGKASSLLVSATAGGPVGSFVLMAPLSDKETLLVVDVAQAAAAPAAARPATPAGVVKGQPYVLGRDLVGVVNVTSLGGGKYRLSRGNETPLTVTVGQKAAQLGSGSVELPLVPASDGTNLIFPLAGLRALGCTFTPAGTNVTVACGTASVGLKPIVF
;
A
#
# COMPACT_ATOMS: atom_id res chain seq x y z
N MET A 1 -10.55 27.44 -56.19
CA MET A 1 -9.27 27.97 -56.71
C MET A 1 -8.92 29.27 -55.98
N ARG A 2 -7.74 29.25 -55.34
CA ARG A 2 -6.89 30.34 -54.83
C ARG A 2 -7.34 31.81 -55.03
N LYS A 3 -7.24 32.61 -53.96
CA LYS A 3 -6.20 33.66 -53.89
C LYS A 3 -5.91 34.08 -52.44
N VAL A 4 -4.61 34.15 -52.16
CA VAL A 4 -3.91 34.54 -50.94
C VAL A 4 -3.30 35.92 -51.20
N SER A 5 -3.27 36.79 -50.20
CA SER A 5 -2.28 37.89 -50.02
C SER A 5 -2.24 38.22 -48.52
N LYS A 6 -1.17 37.91 -47.74
CA LYS A 6 0.11 38.64 -47.53
C LYS A 6 -0.11 40.13 -47.16
N ALA A 7 0.60 40.80 -46.24
CA ALA A 7 1.57 40.54 -45.16
C ALA A 7 2.00 41.94 -44.63
N PHE A 8 2.89 41.99 -43.61
CA PHE A 8 3.64 43.13 -43.01
C PHE A 8 2.99 43.83 -41.81
N ARG A 9 3.47 43.61 -40.56
CA ARG A 9 4.73 44.03 -39.87
C ARG A 9 4.75 45.51 -39.49
N LEU A 10 4.77 45.82 -38.19
CA LEU A 10 5.76 46.71 -37.58
C LEU A 10 5.75 46.64 -36.04
N ALA A 11 6.95 46.75 -35.47
CA ALA A 11 7.30 46.66 -34.06
C ALA A 11 7.79 48.02 -33.54
N GLY A 12 7.86 48.21 -32.22
CA GLY A 12 8.51 49.35 -31.53
C GLY A 12 7.65 49.83 -30.35
N LEU A 13 7.92 49.62 -29.04
CA LEU A 13 9.09 49.78 -28.15
C LEU A 13 9.18 51.18 -27.51
N CYS A 14 9.61 51.21 -26.23
CA CYS A 14 9.82 52.33 -25.26
C CYS A 14 8.69 52.46 -24.20
N LEU A 15 8.81 52.14 -22.90
CA LEU A 15 9.81 52.30 -21.81
C LEU A 15 9.81 53.68 -21.09
N THR A 16 9.67 53.66 -19.74
CA THR A 16 9.91 54.70 -18.69
C THR A 16 8.85 55.81 -18.53
N GLY A 17 8.50 56.36 -17.35
CA GLY A 17 8.95 56.26 -15.95
C GLY A 17 7.94 56.97 -15.00
N VAL A 18 7.76 56.49 -13.76
CA VAL A 18 8.18 57.07 -12.45
C VAL A 18 7.26 58.16 -11.81
N LEU A 19 6.59 57.74 -10.71
CA LEU A 19 6.18 58.41 -9.44
C LEU A 19 5.43 59.76 -9.43
N SER A 20 4.27 59.79 -8.73
CA SER A 20 3.98 60.67 -7.56
C SER A 20 2.59 60.40 -6.97
N VAL A 21 2.46 60.58 -5.65
CA VAL A 21 1.38 60.14 -4.75
C VAL A 21 0.45 61.30 -4.38
N ALA A 22 -0.88 61.08 -4.37
CA ALA A 22 -1.91 61.70 -3.51
C ALA A 22 -3.26 61.11 -3.95
N GLY A 23 -4.13 60.50 -3.13
CA GLY A 23 -4.55 60.87 -1.79
C GLY A 23 -6.01 61.33 -1.86
N ALA A 24 -6.97 60.40 -1.90
CA ALA A 24 -8.38 60.69 -1.67
C ALA A 24 -9.07 59.47 -1.04
N GLN A 25 -9.38 59.64 0.23
CA GLN A 25 -10.05 58.67 1.10
C GLN A 25 -11.53 58.56 0.68
N GLY A 26 -11.94 57.37 0.27
CA GLY A 26 -13.33 56.97 0.13
C GLY A 26 -13.55 55.75 1.01
N THR A 27 -14.31 55.92 2.08
CA THR A 27 -14.67 54.91 3.08
C THR A 27 -15.39 53.72 2.43
N GLY A 28 -14.67 52.61 2.30
CA GLY A 28 -15.22 51.29 2.01
C GLY A 28 -14.50 50.28 2.89
N THR A 29 -15.24 49.64 3.78
CA THR A 29 -14.79 48.59 4.70
C THR A 29 -13.89 47.58 3.97
N PRO A 30 -12.71 47.20 4.51
CA PRO A 30 -11.95 46.11 3.93
C PRO A 30 -12.78 44.82 4.09
N ALA A 31 -13.22 44.25 2.98
CA ALA A 31 -13.67 42.87 2.96
C ALA A 31 -12.49 42.02 3.45
N ALA A 32 -12.64 41.40 4.62
CA ALA A 32 -11.68 40.44 5.12
C ALA A 32 -11.45 39.37 4.04
N PRO A 33 -10.19 38.97 3.79
CA PRO A 33 -9.91 37.92 2.82
C PRO A 33 -10.70 36.69 3.23
N ALA A 34 -11.54 36.21 2.31
CA ALA A 34 -12.31 34.99 2.49
C ALA A 34 -11.37 33.89 2.97
N ARG A 35 -11.63 33.40 4.19
CA ARG A 35 -10.90 32.30 4.80
C ARG A 35 -10.84 31.17 3.76
N ALA A 36 -9.63 30.82 3.34
CA ALA A 36 -9.41 29.69 2.44
C ALA A 36 -10.22 28.51 2.98
N ALA A 37 -11.11 27.98 2.13
CA ALA A 37 -11.91 26.82 2.45
C ALA A 37 -10.97 25.77 3.01
N THR A 38 -11.23 25.34 4.25
CA THR A 38 -10.50 24.28 4.91
C THR A 38 -10.52 23.09 3.97
N THR A 39 -9.40 22.84 3.28
CA THR A 39 -9.19 21.62 2.54
C THR A 39 -9.17 20.53 3.60
N THR A 40 -10.34 19.94 3.83
CA THR A 40 -10.45 18.68 4.56
C THR A 40 -9.40 17.76 3.97
N PRO A 41 -8.45 17.25 4.79
CA PRO A 41 -7.38 16.43 4.27
C PRO A 41 -8.00 15.24 3.56
N VAL A 42 -7.74 15.12 2.26
CA VAL A 42 -8.08 13.93 1.48
C VAL A 42 -7.39 12.77 2.19
N SER A 43 -8.19 11.84 2.72
CA SER A 43 -7.75 10.73 3.56
C SER A 43 -6.48 10.09 3.02
N ALA A 44 -5.43 10.01 3.84
CA ALA A 44 -4.09 9.49 3.52
C ALA A 44 -4.05 7.99 3.09
N ASN A 45 -5.19 7.39 2.77
CA ASN A 45 -5.35 5.98 2.46
C ASN A 45 -6.03 5.74 1.09
N THR A 46 -6.12 6.75 0.24
CA THR A 46 -6.62 6.59 -1.13
C THR A 46 -5.67 5.75 -1.99
N VAL A 47 -6.16 4.63 -2.49
CA VAL A 47 -5.45 3.78 -3.46
C VAL A 47 -5.92 4.18 -4.86
N ARG A 48 -4.98 4.61 -5.71
CA ARG A 48 -5.29 5.15 -7.06
C ARG A 48 -6.15 4.21 -7.90
N SER A 49 -5.92 2.89 -7.82
CA SER A 49 -6.71 1.89 -8.55
C SER A 49 -8.16 1.81 -8.05
N VAL A 50 -8.38 1.90 -6.74
CA VAL A 50 -9.74 1.86 -6.15
C VAL A 50 -10.49 3.14 -6.51
N SER A 51 -9.83 4.30 -6.40
CA SER A 51 -10.45 5.58 -6.75
C SER A 51 -10.82 5.68 -8.23
N SER A 52 -9.95 5.23 -9.15
CA SER A 52 -10.25 5.28 -10.58
C SER A 52 -11.42 4.35 -10.95
N VAL A 53 -11.41 3.12 -10.44
CA VAL A 53 -12.49 2.16 -10.67
C VAL A 53 -13.81 2.65 -10.07
N ALA A 54 -13.78 3.22 -8.86
CA ALA A 54 -14.97 3.77 -8.22
C ALA A 54 -15.58 4.93 -9.03
N VAL A 55 -14.77 5.84 -9.56
CA VAL A 55 -15.25 6.97 -10.38
C VAL A 55 -15.84 6.48 -11.71
N GLU A 56 -15.17 5.55 -12.40
CA GLU A 56 -15.65 4.96 -13.66
C GLU A 56 -17.01 4.26 -13.48
N ILE A 57 -17.12 3.46 -12.41
CA ILE A 57 -18.35 2.74 -12.08
C ILE A 57 -19.44 3.73 -11.66
N SER A 58 -19.14 4.67 -10.77
CA SER A 58 -20.11 5.67 -10.28
C SER A 58 -20.73 6.46 -11.42
N GLY A 59 -19.94 6.89 -12.41
CA GLY A 59 -20.45 7.58 -13.60
C GLY A 59 -21.33 6.71 -14.50
N THR A 60 -21.12 5.40 -14.48
CA THR A 60 -21.89 4.45 -15.29
C THR A 60 -23.22 4.10 -14.65
N VAL A 61 -23.21 3.80 -13.35
CA VAL A 61 -24.37 3.31 -12.62
C VAL A 61 -25.15 4.42 -11.92
N LYS A 62 -24.69 5.68 -12.05
CA LYS A 62 -25.22 6.85 -11.34
C LYS A 62 -25.26 6.63 -9.82
N GLY A 63 -24.18 6.06 -9.29
CA GLY A 63 -24.10 5.74 -7.86
C GLY A 63 -23.85 6.96 -7.00
N GLN A 64 -24.40 6.94 -5.79
CA GLN A 64 -24.13 7.92 -4.75
C GLN A 64 -23.05 7.38 -3.81
N ILE A 65 -21.97 8.12 -3.60
CA ILE A 65 -20.93 7.74 -2.62
C ILE A 65 -21.54 7.82 -1.22
N VAL A 66 -21.42 6.74 -0.47
CA VAL A 66 -21.91 6.60 0.91
C VAL A 66 -20.79 6.08 1.81
N ALA A 67 -20.94 6.28 3.12
CA ALA A 67 -20.05 5.65 4.09
C ALA A 67 -20.18 4.13 4.02
N CYS A 68 -19.05 3.42 3.96
CA CYS A 68 -19.07 1.97 4.01
C CYS A 68 -19.58 1.49 5.37
N PRO A 69 -20.60 0.59 5.42
CA PRO A 69 -21.03 -0.03 6.66
C PRO A 69 -19.85 -0.69 7.40
N ARG A 70 -19.68 -0.37 8.69
CA ARG A 70 -18.58 -0.94 9.51
C ARG A 70 -18.66 -2.45 9.72
N THR A 71 -19.83 -3.03 9.47
CA THR A 71 -20.04 -4.49 9.50
C THR A 71 -19.40 -5.20 8.31
N LEU A 72 -19.18 -4.49 7.20
CA LEU A 72 -18.41 -4.99 6.07
C LEU A 72 -16.94 -4.85 6.46
N LYS A 73 -16.21 -5.97 6.53
CA LYS A 73 -14.76 -6.02 6.78
C LYS A 73 -13.98 -5.52 5.55
N VAL A 74 -14.24 -4.29 5.13
CA VAL A 74 -13.60 -3.64 3.98
C VAL A 74 -12.39 -2.86 4.44
N SER A 75 -11.46 -2.62 3.52
CA SER A 75 -10.28 -1.85 3.83
C SER A 75 -10.65 -0.37 4.10
N PRO A 76 -9.79 0.36 4.83
CA PRO A 76 -9.94 1.80 5.00
C PRO A 76 -9.81 2.62 3.69
N ALA A 77 -9.39 1.98 2.59
CA ALA A 77 -9.33 2.58 1.25
C ALA A 77 -10.59 2.31 0.42
N ALA A 78 -11.55 1.54 0.94
CA ALA A 78 -12.75 1.12 0.21
C ALA A 78 -13.70 2.28 -0.07
N VAL A 79 -14.37 2.22 -1.21
CA VAL A 79 -15.41 3.17 -1.63
C VAL A 79 -16.73 2.42 -1.78
N CYS A 80 -17.75 2.89 -1.08
CA CYS A 80 -19.09 2.35 -1.16
C CYS A 80 -20.01 3.29 -1.95
N LEU A 81 -20.72 2.71 -2.91
CA LEU A 81 -21.64 3.37 -3.82
C LEU A 81 -23.02 2.78 -3.61
N TYR A 82 -23.97 3.61 -3.22
CA TYR A 82 -25.38 3.25 -3.22
C TYR A 82 -25.98 3.46 -4.61
N VAL A 83 -26.69 2.46 -5.13
CA VAL A 83 -27.27 2.49 -6.47
C VAL A 83 -28.71 1.99 -6.45
N GLN A 84 -29.60 2.74 -7.08
CA GLN A 84 -30.94 2.27 -7.41
C GLN A 84 -30.89 1.42 -8.69
N GLY A 85 -30.73 0.12 -8.51
CA GLY A 85 -30.75 -0.88 -9.57
C GLY A 85 -30.56 -2.29 -9.03
N ALA A 86 -31.20 -3.27 -9.68
CA ALA A 86 -31.03 -4.68 -9.36
C ALA A 86 -29.64 -5.18 -9.81
N PRO A 87 -29.02 -6.15 -9.11
CA PRO A 87 -27.72 -6.67 -9.54
C PRO A 87 -27.71 -7.27 -10.96
N THR A 88 -28.84 -7.80 -11.42
CA THR A 88 -29.00 -8.34 -12.78
C THR A 88 -28.85 -7.28 -13.86
N THR A 89 -29.30 -6.04 -13.63
CA THR A 89 -29.20 -4.93 -14.59
C THR A 89 -27.84 -4.22 -14.51
N LEU A 90 -27.24 -4.15 -13.32
CA LEU A 90 -25.99 -3.46 -13.08
C LEU A 90 -24.74 -4.24 -13.53
N ARG A 91 -24.73 -5.56 -13.39
CA ARG A 91 -23.59 -6.43 -13.78
C ARG A 91 -23.09 -6.22 -15.23
N PRO A 92 -23.94 -6.20 -16.27
CA PRO A 92 -23.48 -5.96 -17.64
C PRO A 92 -22.97 -4.53 -17.85
N LEU A 93 -23.55 -3.54 -17.18
CA LEU A 93 -23.10 -2.13 -17.28
C LEU A 93 -21.69 -1.96 -16.71
N VAL A 94 -21.47 -2.49 -15.49
CA VAL A 94 -20.17 -2.44 -14.82
C VAL A 94 -19.12 -3.20 -15.63
N ARG A 95 -19.44 -4.40 -16.12
CA ARG A 95 -18.51 -5.18 -16.93
C ARG A 95 -18.19 -4.50 -18.25
N GLY A 96 -19.20 -3.97 -18.95
CA GLY A 96 -19.00 -3.27 -20.22
C GLY A 96 -18.09 -2.06 -20.09
N LYS A 97 -18.08 -1.39 -18.94
CA LYS A 97 -17.22 -0.24 -18.67
C LYS A 97 -15.80 -0.60 -18.29
N LEU A 98 -15.64 -1.66 -17.49
CA LEU A 98 -14.32 -2.16 -17.12
C LEU A 98 -13.62 -2.87 -18.28
N GLY A 99 -14.39 -3.43 -19.23
CA GLY A 99 -13.86 -4.07 -20.43
C GLY A 99 -12.81 -5.13 -20.12
N ALA A 100 -11.66 -5.05 -20.79
CA ALA A 100 -10.53 -5.98 -20.61
C ALA A 100 -9.84 -5.89 -19.23
N ARG A 101 -10.22 -4.94 -18.36
CA ARG A 101 -9.75 -4.88 -16.96
C ARG A 101 -10.56 -5.78 -16.03
N ALA A 102 -11.77 -6.18 -16.43
CA ALA A 102 -12.57 -7.13 -15.68
C ALA A 102 -11.98 -8.55 -15.85
N LEU A 103 -11.55 -9.14 -14.75
CA LEU A 103 -10.90 -10.45 -14.75
C LEU A 103 -11.94 -11.54 -14.52
N GLY A 104 -12.30 -12.22 -15.61
CA GLY A 104 -13.27 -13.30 -15.61
C GLY A 104 -14.71 -12.84 -15.38
N ASP A 105 -15.57 -13.76 -14.96
CA ASP A 105 -16.99 -13.54 -14.71
C ASP A 105 -17.31 -13.18 -13.26
N TRP A 106 -18.49 -12.56 -13.10
CA TRP A 106 -19.04 -12.28 -11.78
C TRP A 106 -19.17 -13.57 -10.97
N LYS A 107 -18.44 -13.63 -9.85
CA LYS A 107 -18.51 -14.74 -8.91
C LYS A 107 -19.59 -14.46 -7.87
N THR A 108 -20.60 -15.33 -7.80
CA THR A 108 -21.64 -15.25 -6.77
C THR A 108 -21.19 -15.97 -5.50
N ALA A 109 -21.35 -15.33 -4.34
CA ALA A 109 -21.10 -15.98 -3.06
C ALA A 109 -22.12 -17.12 -2.83
N GLY A 110 -21.65 -18.27 -2.34
CA GLY A 110 -22.43 -19.52 -2.25
C GLY A 110 -23.72 -19.45 -1.41
N THR A 111 -23.92 -18.41 -0.61
CA THR A 111 -25.14 -18.18 0.20
C THR A 111 -26.11 -17.14 -0.37
N GLY A 112 -25.87 -16.66 -1.60
CA GLY A 112 -26.92 -16.02 -2.41
C GLY A 112 -26.89 -14.49 -2.45
N LYS A 113 -27.19 -13.98 -3.65
CA LYS A 113 -27.38 -12.58 -4.07
C LYS A 113 -26.13 -11.67 -4.17
N ALA A 114 -25.10 -11.83 -3.35
CA ALA A 114 -23.89 -11.03 -3.49
C ALA A 114 -22.99 -11.54 -4.64
N SER A 115 -22.50 -10.63 -5.48
CA SER A 115 -21.63 -10.94 -6.63
C SER A 115 -20.33 -10.15 -6.54
N SER A 116 -19.21 -10.74 -6.92
CA SER A 116 -17.90 -10.09 -6.92
C SER A 116 -17.22 -10.19 -8.28
N LEU A 117 -16.46 -9.17 -8.66
CA LEU A 117 -15.68 -9.10 -9.89
C LEU A 117 -14.28 -8.62 -9.56
N LEU A 118 -13.26 -9.33 -10.06
CA LEU A 118 -11.87 -8.92 -9.94
C LEU A 118 -11.52 -7.92 -11.03
N VAL A 119 -10.72 -6.91 -10.71
CA VAL A 119 -10.37 -5.83 -11.63
C VAL A 119 -8.87 -5.59 -11.59
N SER A 120 -8.24 -5.60 -12.77
CA SER A 120 -6.84 -5.22 -12.93
C SER A 120 -6.70 -3.70 -13.14
N ALA A 121 -5.54 -3.16 -12.76
CA ALA A 121 -5.23 -1.76 -13.01
C ALA A 121 -5.13 -1.46 -14.52
N THR A 122 -4.60 -2.41 -15.29
CA THR A 122 -4.45 -2.37 -16.75
C THR A 122 -4.95 -3.68 -17.37
N ALA A 123 -5.37 -3.66 -18.63
CA ALA A 123 -5.81 -4.86 -19.33
C ALA A 123 -4.71 -5.94 -19.33
N GLY A 124 -5.04 -7.16 -18.89
CA GLY A 124 -4.08 -8.26 -18.75
C GLY A 124 -3.05 -8.10 -17.61
N GLY A 125 -3.14 -7.03 -16.81
CA GLY A 125 -2.26 -6.79 -15.66
C GLY A 125 -2.68 -7.53 -14.39
N PRO A 126 -1.89 -7.42 -13.31
CA PRO A 126 -2.23 -8.03 -12.02
C PRO A 126 -3.52 -7.45 -11.44
N VAL A 127 -4.22 -8.26 -10.63
CA VAL A 127 -5.42 -7.82 -9.90
C VAL A 127 -5.01 -6.69 -8.95
N GLY A 128 -5.69 -5.55 -9.03
CA GLY A 128 -5.43 -4.38 -8.17
C GLY A 128 -6.62 -3.95 -7.31
N SER A 129 -7.83 -4.36 -7.69
CA SER A 129 -9.08 -4.00 -7.00
C SER A 129 -10.12 -5.10 -7.20
N PHE A 130 -11.12 -5.16 -6.34
CA PHE A 130 -12.32 -5.94 -6.56
C PHE A 130 -13.56 -5.06 -6.42
N VAL A 131 -14.63 -5.46 -7.12
CA VAL A 131 -15.94 -4.85 -7.03
C VAL A 131 -16.88 -5.89 -6.44
N LEU A 132 -17.47 -5.59 -5.30
CA LEU A 132 -18.51 -6.39 -4.68
C LEU A 132 -19.86 -5.70 -4.86
N MET A 133 -20.86 -6.45 -5.30
CA MET A 133 -22.25 -6.04 -5.39
C MET A 133 -23.04 -6.79 -4.32
N ALA A 134 -23.54 -6.05 -3.34
CA ALA A 134 -24.40 -6.55 -2.28
C ALA A 134 -25.80 -5.94 -2.46
N PRO A 135 -26.81 -6.72 -2.89
CA PRO A 135 -28.17 -6.22 -2.95
C PRO A 135 -28.68 -5.90 -1.56
N LEU A 136 -29.20 -4.68 -1.40
CA LEU A 136 -29.90 -4.24 -0.19
C LEU A 136 -31.39 -4.61 -0.28
N SER A 137 -31.94 -4.51 -1.49
CA SER A 137 -33.29 -4.94 -1.86
C SER A 137 -33.31 -5.42 -3.32
N ASP A 138 -34.48 -5.76 -3.85
CA ASP A 138 -34.59 -6.17 -5.27
C ASP A 138 -34.38 -5.00 -6.24
N LYS A 139 -34.38 -3.75 -5.74
CA LYS A 139 -34.20 -2.53 -6.53
C LYS A 139 -32.99 -1.70 -6.11
N GLU A 140 -32.30 -2.09 -5.04
CA GLU A 140 -31.21 -1.30 -4.47
C GLU A 140 -29.99 -2.18 -4.25
N THR A 141 -28.84 -1.70 -4.69
CA THR A 141 -27.57 -2.41 -4.59
C THR A 141 -26.51 -1.51 -3.97
N LEU A 142 -25.79 -2.05 -3.00
CA LEU A 142 -24.55 -1.47 -2.52
C LEU A 142 -23.39 -2.05 -3.35
N LEU A 143 -22.70 -1.17 -4.05
CA LEU A 143 -21.47 -1.46 -4.77
C LEU A 143 -20.29 -1.07 -3.89
N VAL A 144 -19.38 -2.00 -3.63
CA VAL A 144 -18.16 -1.77 -2.85
C VAL A 144 -16.97 -1.98 -3.75
N VAL A 145 -16.16 -0.95 -3.94
CA VAL A 145 -14.88 -1.05 -4.63
C VAL A 145 -13.79 -1.00 -3.57
N ASP A 146 -12.97 -2.03 -3.52
CA ASP A 146 -11.92 -2.14 -2.53
C ASP A 146 -10.65 -2.70 -3.15
N VAL A 147 -9.52 -2.57 -2.46
CA VAL A 147 -8.27 -3.18 -2.88
C VAL A 147 -8.47 -4.68 -2.96
N ALA A 148 -8.10 -5.26 -4.11
CA ALA A 148 -7.93 -6.69 -4.17
C ALA A 148 -6.75 -6.97 -3.26
N GLN A 149 -7.08 -7.48 -2.08
CA GLN A 149 -6.11 -8.24 -1.34
C GLN A 149 -5.76 -9.37 -2.29
N ALA A 150 -4.58 -9.25 -2.93
CA ALA A 150 -4.01 -10.37 -3.66
C ALA A 150 -4.19 -11.54 -2.71
N ALA A 151 -4.92 -12.58 -3.15
CA ALA A 151 -4.89 -13.84 -2.44
C ALA A 151 -3.41 -14.05 -2.19
N ALA A 152 -2.99 -14.02 -0.90
CA ALA A 152 -1.60 -14.14 -0.54
C ALA A 152 -1.09 -15.27 -1.40
N ALA A 153 -0.14 -14.97 -2.30
CA ALA A 153 0.32 -15.91 -3.31
C ALA A 153 0.41 -17.26 -2.62
N PRO A 154 -0.25 -18.33 -3.12
CA PRO A 154 -0.43 -19.58 -2.39
C PRO A 154 0.90 -19.86 -1.73
N ALA A 155 0.90 -19.80 -0.38
CA ALA A 155 2.11 -19.70 0.40
C ALA A 155 3.08 -20.71 -0.21
N ALA A 156 4.15 -20.19 -0.85
CA ALA A 156 5.09 -21.02 -1.58
C ALA A 156 5.31 -22.26 -0.73
N ALA A 157 4.98 -23.43 -1.27
CA ALA A 157 4.83 -24.69 -0.54
C ALA A 157 5.78 -24.66 0.64
N ARG A 158 5.20 -24.59 1.87
CA ARG A 158 5.89 -24.26 3.12
C ARG A 158 7.33 -24.73 3.01
N PRO A 159 8.33 -23.83 2.89
CA PRO A 159 9.71 -24.26 2.72
C PRO A 159 9.98 -25.30 3.79
N ALA A 160 10.43 -26.49 3.38
CA ALA A 160 10.74 -27.56 4.31
C ALA A 160 11.53 -26.95 5.45
N THR A 161 11.05 -27.11 6.69
CA THR A 161 11.64 -26.46 7.87
C THR A 161 13.15 -26.66 7.81
N PRO A 162 13.94 -25.59 7.60
CA PRO A 162 15.38 -25.76 7.41
C PRO A 162 15.96 -26.45 8.63
N ALA A 163 16.94 -27.34 8.41
CA ALA A 163 17.57 -28.07 9.48
C ALA A 163 18.06 -27.11 10.59
N GLY A 164 17.62 -27.36 11.82
CA GLY A 164 17.95 -26.53 13.00
C GLY A 164 16.84 -25.57 13.44
N VAL A 165 15.84 -25.25 12.61
CA VAL A 165 14.75 -24.36 13.06
C VAL A 165 13.84 -25.07 14.07
N VAL A 166 13.59 -24.41 15.20
CA VAL A 166 12.67 -24.91 16.24
C VAL A 166 11.23 -24.55 15.87
N LYS A 167 10.38 -25.58 15.76
CA LYS A 167 8.94 -25.43 15.46
C LYS A 167 8.25 -24.54 16.51
N GLY A 168 7.38 -23.65 16.07
CA GLY A 168 6.63 -22.73 16.94
C GLY A 168 7.40 -21.48 17.40
N GLN A 169 8.70 -21.37 17.08
CA GLN A 169 9.48 -20.18 17.43
C GLN A 169 9.45 -19.13 16.31
N PRO A 170 9.45 -17.82 16.64
CA PRO A 170 9.43 -16.76 15.64
C PRO A 170 10.82 -16.51 15.04
N TYR A 171 10.88 -16.58 13.71
CA TYR A 171 12.05 -16.24 12.90
C TYR A 171 11.73 -15.06 11.98
N VAL A 172 12.77 -14.39 11.49
CA VAL A 172 12.68 -13.29 10.52
C VAL A 172 13.63 -13.55 9.37
N LEU A 173 13.29 -13.08 8.17
CA LEU A 173 14.23 -13.11 7.06
C LEU A 173 15.19 -11.93 7.18
N GLY A 174 16.48 -12.18 6.92
CA GLY A 174 17.50 -11.13 6.93
C GLY A 174 17.18 -9.99 5.97
N ARG A 175 16.50 -10.28 4.85
CA ARG A 175 16.05 -9.27 3.87
C ARG A 175 14.96 -8.34 4.41
N ASP A 176 14.18 -8.78 5.40
CA ASP A 176 13.10 -7.96 5.96
C ASP A 176 13.64 -7.00 7.03
N LEU A 177 14.89 -7.19 7.47
CA LEU A 177 15.57 -6.32 8.44
C LEU A 177 16.20 -5.07 7.81
N VAL A 178 15.98 -4.84 6.51
CA VAL A 178 16.52 -3.68 5.80
C VAL A 178 16.03 -2.39 6.48
N GLY A 179 16.98 -1.50 6.76
CA GLY A 179 16.73 -0.25 7.47
C GLY A 179 17.00 -0.30 8.99
N VAL A 180 17.04 -1.49 9.61
CA VAL A 180 17.43 -1.65 11.02
C VAL A 180 18.75 -2.39 11.20
N VAL A 181 18.99 -3.41 10.37
CA VAL A 181 20.20 -4.24 10.39
C VAL A 181 20.61 -4.56 8.95
N ASN A 182 21.88 -4.32 8.63
CA ASN A 182 22.44 -4.73 7.36
C ASN A 182 22.92 -6.18 7.45
N VAL A 183 22.39 -7.05 6.59
CA VAL A 183 22.73 -8.48 6.56
C VAL A 183 23.58 -8.77 5.33
N THR A 184 24.82 -9.18 5.54
CA THR A 184 25.78 -9.51 4.47
C THR A 184 26.15 -10.99 4.55
N SER A 185 26.02 -11.72 3.44
CA SER A 185 26.52 -13.10 3.35
C SER A 185 28.05 -13.09 3.26
N LEU A 186 28.72 -13.91 4.07
CA LEU A 186 30.17 -14.11 4.03
C LEU A 186 30.56 -15.42 3.32
N GLY A 187 29.58 -16.17 2.80
CA GLY A 187 29.80 -17.51 2.26
C GLY A 187 29.89 -18.60 3.34
N GLY A 188 29.83 -19.88 2.93
CA GLY A 188 29.96 -21.02 3.84
C GLY A 188 28.91 -21.07 4.97
N GLY A 189 27.71 -20.53 4.74
CA GLY A 189 26.65 -20.43 5.76
C GLY A 189 26.89 -19.39 6.85
N LYS A 190 27.89 -18.51 6.68
CA LYS A 190 28.18 -17.40 7.60
C LYS A 190 27.52 -16.11 7.12
N TYR A 191 26.94 -15.38 8.06
CA TYR A 191 26.30 -14.09 7.79
C TYR A 191 26.78 -13.06 8.81
N ARG A 192 27.01 -11.84 8.34
CA ARG A 192 27.32 -10.67 9.18
C ARG A 192 26.10 -9.77 9.26
N LEU A 193 25.68 -9.47 10.48
CA LEU A 193 24.61 -8.54 10.80
C LEU A 193 25.24 -7.30 11.43
N SER A 194 25.13 -6.13 10.80
CA SER A 194 25.67 -4.88 11.32
C SER A 194 24.57 -3.83 11.51
N ARG A 195 24.70 -3.05 12.58
CA ARG A 195 23.80 -1.92 12.88
C ARG A 195 24.60 -0.63 12.88
N GLY A 196 24.59 0.10 11.76
CA GLY A 196 25.38 1.33 11.61
C GLY A 196 26.85 1.10 11.98
N ASN A 197 27.35 1.88 12.93
CA ASN A 197 28.75 1.85 13.40
C ASN A 197 28.98 0.91 14.59
N GLU A 198 28.02 0.05 14.94
CA GLU A 198 28.17 -0.89 16.05
C GLU A 198 28.91 -2.16 15.70
N THR A 199 29.34 -2.88 16.74
CA THR A 199 30.01 -4.17 16.61
C THR A 199 29.12 -5.15 15.85
N PRO A 200 29.58 -5.68 14.70
CA PRO A 200 28.77 -6.59 13.91
C PRO A 200 28.64 -7.95 14.60
N LEU A 201 27.47 -8.56 14.48
CA LEU A 201 27.22 -9.94 14.88
C LEU A 201 27.47 -10.86 13.68
N THR A 202 28.45 -11.75 13.80
CA THR A 202 28.71 -12.81 12.82
C THR A 202 28.10 -14.10 13.32
N VAL A 203 27.25 -14.70 12.49
CA VAL A 203 26.49 -15.89 12.82
C VAL A 203 26.77 -16.99 11.80
N THR A 204 26.74 -18.24 12.25
CA THR A 204 26.86 -19.40 11.36
C THR A 204 25.55 -20.17 11.40
N VAL A 205 25.01 -20.49 10.23
CA VAL A 205 23.79 -21.32 10.11
C VAL A 205 24.01 -22.66 10.80
N GLY A 206 23.01 -23.09 11.58
CA GLY A 206 23.04 -24.33 12.35
C GLY A 206 23.82 -24.26 13.67
N GLN A 207 24.38 -23.11 14.04
CA GLN A 207 25.17 -22.94 15.26
C GLN A 207 24.55 -21.90 16.19
N LYS A 208 24.54 -22.17 17.50
CA LYS A 208 24.15 -21.17 18.51
C LYS A 208 25.29 -20.20 18.82
N ALA A 209 26.53 -20.65 18.67
CA ALA A 209 27.70 -19.81 18.81
C ALA A 209 27.73 -18.74 17.71
N ALA A 210 27.76 -17.49 18.13
CA ALA A 210 27.93 -16.33 17.27
C ALA A 210 29.07 -15.45 17.83
N GLN A 211 29.51 -14.48 17.03
CA GLN A 211 30.60 -13.59 17.40
C GLN A 211 30.15 -12.15 17.27
N LEU A 212 30.17 -11.41 18.38
CA LEU A 212 29.84 -9.99 18.43
C LEU A 212 31.14 -9.19 18.54
N GLY A 213 31.54 -8.52 17.47
CA GLY A 213 32.88 -7.92 17.37
C GLY A 213 33.97 -8.99 17.49
N SER A 214 34.83 -8.89 18.50
CA SER A 214 35.85 -9.90 18.83
C SER A 214 35.37 -10.96 19.84
N GLY A 215 34.27 -10.73 20.55
CA GLY A 215 33.76 -11.61 21.62
C GLY A 215 32.77 -12.66 21.13
N SER A 216 32.70 -13.80 21.82
CA SER A 216 31.70 -14.84 21.55
C SER A 216 30.39 -14.56 22.29
N VAL A 217 29.26 -14.82 21.62
CA VAL A 217 27.92 -14.72 22.20
C VAL A 217 27.10 -15.95 21.81
N GLU A 218 26.29 -16.46 22.72
CA GLU A 218 25.40 -17.59 22.44
C GLU A 218 24.00 -17.09 22.07
N LEU A 219 23.51 -17.55 20.92
CA LEU A 219 22.16 -17.26 20.46
C LEU A 219 21.15 -18.19 21.14
N PRO A 220 19.95 -17.70 21.49
CA PRO A 220 18.92 -18.52 22.13
C PRO A 220 18.44 -19.66 21.22
N LEU A 221 18.52 -19.46 19.91
CA LEU A 221 18.09 -20.38 18.87
C LEU A 221 19.11 -20.35 17.73
N VAL A 222 19.20 -21.45 16.98
CA VAL A 222 20.13 -21.51 15.84
C VAL A 222 19.56 -20.74 14.64
N PRO A 223 20.40 -19.97 13.93
CA PRO A 223 20.05 -19.41 12.63
C PRO A 223 19.94 -20.50 11.56
N ALA A 224 19.12 -20.21 10.55
CA ALA A 224 18.87 -21.07 9.41
C ALA A 224 19.09 -20.32 8.09
N SER A 225 19.05 -21.04 6.97
CA SER A 225 19.06 -20.44 5.63
C SER A 225 18.09 -21.19 4.72
N ASP A 226 17.45 -20.46 3.82
CA ASP A 226 16.63 -21.04 2.74
C ASP A 226 17.48 -21.37 1.48
N GLY A 227 18.81 -21.34 1.61
CA GLY A 227 19.77 -21.50 0.51
C GLY A 227 20.21 -20.17 -0.10
N THR A 228 19.44 -19.09 0.08
CA THR A 228 19.78 -17.75 -0.43
C THR A 228 19.82 -16.69 0.68
N ASN A 229 18.90 -16.77 1.63
CA ASN A 229 18.65 -15.77 2.67
C ASN A 229 18.86 -16.36 4.05
N LEU A 230 19.40 -15.53 4.94
CA LEU A 230 19.42 -15.83 6.36
C LEU A 230 17.99 -15.83 6.91
N ILE A 231 17.66 -16.89 7.64
CA ILE A 231 16.48 -16.99 8.52
C ILE A 231 17.01 -16.88 9.95
N PHE A 232 16.77 -15.75 10.59
CA PHE A 232 17.36 -15.43 11.89
C PHE A 232 16.30 -15.50 13.01
N PRO A 233 16.62 -16.08 14.19
CA PRO A 233 15.67 -16.11 15.29
C PRO A 233 15.39 -14.69 15.78
N LEU A 234 14.11 -14.33 15.94
CA LEU A 234 13.74 -12.99 16.39
C LEU A 234 14.40 -12.64 17.72
N ALA A 235 14.40 -13.58 18.68
CA ALA A 235 15.03 -13.41 19.99
C ALA A 235 16.54 -13.13 19.92
N GLY A 236 17.22 -13.58 18.85
CA GLY A 236 18.64 -13.34 18.63
C GLY A 236 18.97 -11.88 18.33
N LEU A 237 18.01 -11.08 17.83
CA LEU A 237 18.26 -9.66 17.55
C LEU A 237 18.47 -8.83 18.82
N ARG A 238 18.11 -9.34 20.01
CA ARG A 238 18.47 -8.70 21.28
C ARG A 238 19.98 -8.60 21.48
N ALA A 239 20.76 -9.53 20.90
CA ALA A 239 22.23 -9.46 20.94
C ALA A 239 22.78 -8.25 20.18
N LEU A 240 21.99 -7.67 19.26
CA LEU A 240 22.30 -6.42 18.54
C LEU A 240 21.69 -5.17 19.21
N GLY A 241 21.12 -5.33 20.41
CA GLY A 241 20.45 -4.24 21.14
C GLY A 241 19.03 -3.92 20.63
N CYS A 242 18.43 -4.79 19.81
CA CYS A 242 17.08 -4.56 19.32
C CYS A 242 16.02 -4.90 20.38
N THR A 243 14.92 -4.13 20.38
CA THR A 243 13.72 -4.33 21.18
C THR A 243 12.53 -4.70 20.30
N PHE A 244 11.53 -5.36 20.88
CA PHE A 244 10.38 -5.86 20.16
C PHE A 244 9.08 -5.38 20.79
N THR A 245 8.21 -4.81 19.98
CA THR A 245 6.87 -4.40 20.38
C THR A 245 5.85 -5.23 19.61
N PRO A 246 5.10 -6.13 20.27
CA PRO A 246 4.04 -6.89 19.63
C PRO A 246 2.93 -5.98 19.10
N ALA A 247 2.46 -6.23 17.88
CA ALA A 247 1.36 -5.52 17.24
C ALA A 247 0.44 -6.53 16.53
N GLY A 248 -0.31 -7.30 17.31
CA GLY A 248 -1.16 -8.38 16.80
C GLY A 248 -0.34 -9.52 16.21
N THR A 249 -0.54 -9.82 14.92
CA THR A 249 0.25 -10.84 14.20
C THR A 249 1.61 -10.32 13.70
N ASN A 250 1.87 -9.03 13.88
CA ASN A 250 3.10 -8.38 13.46
C ASN A 250 3.93 -8.01 14.70
N VAL A 251 5.22 -7.78 14.51
CA VAL A 251 6.14 -7.29 15.54
C VAL A 251 6.90 -6.12 14.98
N THR A 252 6.93 -5.01 15.71
CA THR A 252 7.84 -3.92 15.42
C THR A 252 9.18 -4.24 16.07
N VAL A 253 10.23 -4.30 15.26
CA VAL A 253 11.61 -4.42 15.72
C VAL A 253 12.24 -3.04 15.70
N ALA A 254 12.69 -2.55 16.85
CA ALA A 254 13.39 -1.28 16.97
C ALA A 254 14.83 -1.53 17.40
N CYS A 255 15.80 -1.05 16.62
CA CYS A 255 17.22 -1.18 16.91
C CYS A 255 17.85 0.23 16.94
N GLY A 256 17.91 0.82 18.13
CA GLY A 256 18.27 2.24 18.29
C GLY A 256 17.16 3.17 17.80
N THR A 257 17.49 4.12 16.92
CA THR A 257 16.54 5.09 16.34
C THR A 257 15.77 4.55 15.13
N ALA A 258 16.16 3.39 14.60
CA ALA A 258 15.52 2.76 13.46
C ALA A 258 14.51 1.71 13.91
N SER A 259 13.36 1.63 13.25
CA SER A 259 12.33 0.62 13.51
C SER A 259 11.71 0.10 12.22
N VAL A 260 11.37 -1.18 12.20
CA VAL A 260 10.69 -1.84 11.09
C VAL A 260 9.56 -2.72 11.60
N GLY A 261 8.41 -2.68 10.93
CA GLY A 261 7.29 -3.59 11.20
C GLY A 261 7.48 -4.89 10.40
N LEU A 262 7.52 -6.02 11.09
CA LEU A 262 7.76 -7.34 10.51
C LEU A 262 6.61 -8.28 10.80
N LYS A 263 6.44 -9.28 9.93
CA LYS A 263 5.62 -10.45 10.21
C LYS A 263 6.55 -11.66 10.42
N PRO A 264 6.75 -12.11 11.66
CA PRO A 264 7.62 -13.27 11.92
C PRO A 264 7.12 -14.54 11.22
N ILE A 265 8.07 -15.34 10.75
CA ILE A 265 7.85 -16.69 10.24
C ILE A 265 7.80 -17.63 11.44
N VAL A 266 6.72 -18.40 11.54
CA VAL A 266 6.58 -19.47 12.53
C VAL A 266 6.50 -20.80 11.77
N PHE A 267 7.51 -21.64 11.95
CA PHE A 267 7.59 -22.99 11.38
C PHE A 267 6.81 -24.02 12.20
#